data_AF-A0A7N0UDV2-F1
#
_entry.id   AF-A0A7N0UDV2-F1
#
_cell.length_a   1.000
_cell.length_b   1.000
_cell.length_c   1.000
_cell.angle_alpha   90.00
_cell.angle_beta   90.00
_cell.angle_gamma   90.00
#
_symmetry.space_group_name_H-M   'P 1'
#
loop_
_entity.id
_entity.type
_entity.pdbx_description
1 polymer ?
#
loop_
_entity_poly.entity_id
_entity_poly.type
_entity_poly.pdbx_seq_one_letter_code
_entity_poly.pdbx_strand_id
1 'polypeptide(L)'
;MADVVQYKLERMEIAEIVEQRRKFEYRLKRPSPLKQDYLAYIDYEKQVDSLRDKKMKKGVSDFAGVLRILDVYRLAVTRFKGDVELWFQYLEFCKQRRNGRMKKVLTQMIRFHPKVPGVWIYAAAWEFDHNLNVTAARALMQNGLRYLRMELTYLNKLKARNVVHGEDEGSLAVKQVDAGEKQWRVENQDLFMSIEDGEGKGEVENEQSKKHDFFQGRALCILKPVYGDAVKSIPSSIGLRQHLFEIVEAMNLAQLEHLKRQFLDDMNRLQRLFNSA
;
A
#
# COMPACT_ATOMS: atom_id res chain seq x y z
N MET A 1 -29.30 -25.57 41.67
CA MET A 1 -27.87 -25.25 41.47
C MET A 1 -27.74 -24.45 40.19
N ALA A 2 -27.42 -23.16 40.36
CA ALA A 2 -26.80 -22.20 39.44
C ALA A 2 -27.33 -22.07 37.99
N ASP A 3 -28.15 -21.03 37.80
CA ASP A 3 -27.89 -19.94 36.86
C ASP A 3 -27.42 -20.28 35.44
N VAL A 4 -28.39 -20.51 34.56
CA VAL A 4 -28.25 -20.16 33.14
C VAL A 4 -29.13 -18.95 32.85
N VAL A 5 -28.85 -17.84 33.54
CA VAL A 5 -29.37 -16.53 33.12
C VAL A 5 -28.69 -16.20 31.81
N GLN A 6 -29.42 -16.44 30.73
CA GLN A 6 -29.04 -16.08 29.39
C GLN A 6 -28.96 -14.55 29.32
N TYR A 7 -27.76 -14.00 29.50
CA TYR A 7 -27.50 -12.56 29.42
C TYR A 7 -27.99 -12.01 28.07
N LYS A 8 -29.16 -11.39 28.10
CA LYS A 8 -29.81 -10.72 26.99
C LYS A 8 -29.87 -9.26 27.38
N LEU A 9 -29.45 -8.35 26.50
CA LEU A 9 -29.60 -6.91 26.72
C LEU A 9 -31.04 -6.62 27.18
N GLU A 10 -31.18 -5.83 28.23
CA GLU A 10 -32.50 -5.51 28.77
C GLU A 10 -33.29 -4.68 27.76
N ARG A 11 -34.62 -4.81 27.75
CA ARG A 11 -35.46 -4.08 26.77
C ARG A 11 -35.28 -2.57 26.86
N MET A 12 -34.99 -2.04 28.05
CA MET A 12 -34.69 -0.62 28.26
C MET A 12 -33.38 -0.21 27.60
N GLU A 13 -32.31 -0.98 27.76
CA GLU A 13 -31.02 -0.74 27.10
C GLU A 13 -31.17 -0.75 25.57
N ILE A 14 -31.99 -1.65 25.03
CA ILE A 14 -32.26 -1.71 23.59
C ILE A 14 -32.99 -0.45 23.11
N ALA A 15 -33.98 0.03 23.86
CA ALA A 15 -34.71 1.24 23.52
C ALA A 15 -33.79 2.46 23.52
N GLU A 16 -32.88 2.55 24.49
CA GLU A 16 -31.87 3.60 24.55
C GLU A 16 -30.90 3.54 23.36
N ILE A 17 -30.42 2.34 23.00
CA ILE A 17 -29.53 2.16 21.84
C ILE A 17 -30.22 2.62 20.55
N VAL A 18 -31.50 2.27 20.37
CA VAL A 18 -32.28 2.68 19.20
C VAL A 18 -32.47 4.19 19.15
N GLU A 19 -32.74 4.82 20.30
CA GLU A 19 -32.91 6.27 20.37
C GLU A 19 -31.60 7.02 20.08
N GLN A 20 -30.46 6.55 20.62
CA GLN A 20 -29.15 7.14 20.31
C GLN A 20 -28.80 6.98 18.82
N ARG A 21 -29.06 5.82 18.22
CA ARG A 21 -28.89 5.60 16.77
C ARG A 21 -29.70 6.59 15.94
N ARG A 22 -30.97 6.82 16.30
CA ARG A 22 -31.82 7.82 15.62
C ARG A 22 -31.22 9.22 15.70
N LYS A 23 -30.68 9.62 16.86
CA LYS A 23 -30.01 10.92 17.02
C LYS A 23 -28.79 11.06 16.10
N PHE A 24 -27.96 10.01 16.00
CA PHE A 24 -26.83 10.01 15.07
C PHE A 24 -27.29 10.05 13.61
N GLU A 25 -28.28 9.24 13.22
CA GLU A 25 -28.81 9.25 11.86
C GLU A 25 -29.41 10.61 11.47
N TYR A 26 -30.08 11.29 12.41
CA TYR A 26 -30.58 12.64 12.18
C TYR A 26 -29.44 13.65 11.98
N ARG A 27 -28.35 13.55 12.76
CA ARG A 27 -27.15 14.39 12.58
C ARG A 27 -26.50 14.17 11.22
N LEU A 28 -26.41 12.91 10.77
CA LEU A 28 -25.79 12.57 9.49
C LEU A 28 -26.64 12.95 8.27
N LYS A 29 -27.97 13.03 8.41
CA LYS A 29 -28.89 13.46 7.34
C LYS A 29 -28.93 14.98 7.13
N ARG A 30 -28.21 15.76 7.96
CA ARG A 30 -28.13 17.22 7.79
C ARG A 30 -27.50 17.57 6.42
N PRO A 31 -27.85 18.72 5.81
CA PRO A 31 -27.29 19.14 4.53
C PRO A 31 -25.76 19.24 4.52
N SER A 32 -25.16 19.65 5.65
CA SER A 32 -23.71 19.70 5.87
C SER A 32 -23.35 18.88 7.12
N PRO A 33 -23.14 17.56 6.97
CA PRO A 33 -22.73 16.71 8.09
C PRO A 33 -21.25 16.91 8.41
N LEU A 34 -20.90 16.89 9.69
CA LEU A 34 -19.52 17.08 10.13
C LEU A 34 -18.77 15.74 10.18
N LYS A 35 -17.47 15.74 9.88
CA LYS A 35 -16.60 14.54 10.03
C LYS A 35 -16.69 13.96 11.44
N GLN A 36 -16.72 14.82 12.45
CA GLN A 36 -16.81 14.44 13.86
C GLN A 36 -18.11 13.67 14.18
N ASP A 37 -19.21 13.95 13.48
CA ASP A 37 -20.47 13.21 13.68
C ASP A 37 -20.34 11.75 13.23
N TYR A 38 -19.63 11.50 12.12
CA TYR A 38 -19.36 10.14 11.65
C TYR A 38 -18.44 9.39 12.61
N LEU A 39 -17.34 10.03 13.06
CA LEU A 39 -16.40 9.41 13.98
C LEU A 39 -17.06 9.07 15.32
N ALA A 40 -17.83 10.01 15.89
CA ALA A 40 -18.59 9.78 17.11
C ALA A 40 -19.59 8.63 16.96
N TYR A 41 -20.26 8.53 15.80
CA TYR A 41 -21.18 7.43 15.57
C TYR A 41 -20.47 6.07 15.41
N ILE A 42 -19.33 6.05 14.72
CA ILE A 42 -18.49 4.86 14.57
C ILE A 42 -18.01 4.38 15.94
N ASP A 43 -17.52 5.28 16.79
CA ASP A 43 -17.01 4.93 18.11
C ASP A 43 -18.13 4.46 19.04
N TYR A 44 -19.31 5.10 18.97
CA TYR A 44 -20.50 4.62 19.65
C TYR A 44 -20.89 3.20 19.20
N GLU A 45 -20.96 2.92 17.89
CA GLU A 45 -21.30 1.58 17.41
C GLU A 45 -20.23 0.55 17.79
N LYS A 46 -18.94 0.89 17.80
CA LYS A 46 -17.87 0.02 18.32
C LYS A 46 -18.08 -0.30 19.80
N GLN A 47 -18.49 0.67 20.62
CA GLN A 47 -18.79 0.46 22.04
C GLN A 47 -19.99 -0.49 22.20
N VAL A 48 -21.08 -0.26 21.45
CA VAL A 48 -22.26 -1.14 21.45
C VAL A 48 -21.88 -2.57 21.04
N ASP A 49 -21.05 -2.72 20.01
CA ASP A 49 -20.55 -4.02 19.54
C ASP A 49 -19.68 -4.72 20.61
N SER A 50 -18.82 -3.97 21.31
CA SER A 50 -18.00 -4.51 22.42
C SER A 50 -18.84 -4.94 23.62
N LEU A 51 -19.86 -4.16 24.00
CA LEU A 51 -20.79 -4.52 25.09
C LEU A 51 -21.56 -5.80 24.75
N ARG A 52 -21.94 -5.94 23.48
CA ARG A 52 -22.64 -7.12 22.98
C ARG A 52 -21.74 -8.35 22.98
N ASP A 53 -20.49 -8.24 22.51
CA ASP A 53 -19.50 -9.32 22.54
C ASP A 53 -19.25 -9.84 23.97
N LYS A 54 -19.37 -8.97 24.98
CA LYS A 54 -19.25 -9.34 26.41
C LYS A 54 -20.51 -10.00 26.97
N LYS A 55 -21.69 -9.51 26.61
CA LYS A 55 -22.97 -9.95 27.19
C LYS A 55 -23.59 -11.15 26.46
N MET A 56 -23.35 -11.33 25.16
CA MET A 56 -24.08 -12.30 24.34
C MET A 56 -23.14 -13.37 23.76
N LYS A 57 -23.62 -14.62 23.69
CA LYS A 57 -22.97 -15.67 22.91
C LYS A 57 -23.07 -15.34 21.42
N LYS A 58 -22.00 -15.65 20.68
CA LYS A 58 -21.91 -15.44 19.22
C LYS A 58 -23.11 -16.08 18.50
N GLY A 59 -23.74 -15.32 17.62
CA GLY A 59 -24.94 -15.70 16.88
C GLY A 59 -25.16 -14.83 15.64
N VAL A 60 -26.24 -15.09 14.88
CA VAL A 60 -26.48 -14.47 13.56
C VAL A 60 -26.53 -12.93 13.59
N SER A 61 -26.91 -12.30 14.72
CA SER A 61 -26.89 -10.84 14.83
C SER A 61 -25.48 -10.24 14.99
N ASP A 62 -24.42 -11.05 15.13
CA ASP A 62 -23.02 -10.60 15.22
C ASP A 62 -22.61 -9.82 13.99
N PHE A 63 -23.09 -10.26 12.83
CA PHE A 63 -22.75 -9.64 11.56
C PHE A 63 -23.40 -8.27 11.39
N ALA A 64 -24.60 -8.05 11.96
CA ALA A 64 -25.36 -6.83 11.78
C ALA A 64 -24.71 -5.60 12.44
N GLY A 65 -24.07 -5.77 13.60
CA GLY A 65 -23.32 -4.69 14.28
C GLY A 65 -22.11 -4.25 13.46
N VAL A 66 -21.28 -5.23 13.07
CA VAL A 66 -20.10 -5.02 12.23
C VAL A 66 -20.47 -4.38 10.90
N LEU A 67 -21.53 -4.88 10.24
CA LEU A 67 -22.03 -4.29 8.99
C LEU A 67 -22.40 -2.82 9.14
N ARG A 68 -23.09 -2.46 10.22
CA ARG A 68 -23.48 -1.06 10.47
C ARG A 68 -22.25 -0.17 10.58
N ILE A 69 -21.24 -0.59 11.35
CA ILE A 69 -19.98 0.16 11.47
C ILE A 69 -19.34 0.36 10.08
N LEU A 70 -19.27 -0.70 9.27
CA LEU A 70 -18.72 -0.65 7.91
C LEU A 70 -19.50 0.26 6.98
N ASP A 71 -20.82 0.30 7.11
CA ASP A 71 -21.69 1.15 6.30
C ASP A 71 -21.55 2.63 6.70
N VAL A 72 -21.38 2.93 7.99
CA VAL A 72 -21.06 4.28 8.47
C VAL A 72 -19.70 4.72 7.97
N TYR A 73 -18.66 3.87 8.02
CA TYR A 73 -17.38 4.18 7.40
C TYR A 73 -17.51 4.42 5.89
N ARG A 74 -18.28 3.59 5.18
CA ARG A 74 -18.54 3.76 3.75
C ARG A 74 -19.20 5.11 3.44
N LEU A 75 -20.16 5.53 4.26
CA LEU A 75 -20.79 6.85 4.13
C LEU A 75 -19.77 7.96 4.41
N ALA A 76 -18.95 7.81 5.44
CA ALA A 76 -17.92 8.78 5.82
C ALA A 76 -16.90 8.99 4.68
N VAL A 77 -16.34 7.91 4.12
CA VAL A 77 -15.32 8.00 3.05
C VAL A 77 -15.89 8.50 1.71
N THR A 78 -17.19 8.28 1.45
CA THR A 78 -17.82 8.83 0.23
C THR A 78 -18.04 10.33 0.34
N ARG A 79 -18.21 10.89 1.55
CA ARG A 79 -18.26 12.34 1.76
C ARG A 79 -16.89 12.98 1.94
N PHE A 80 -16.07 12.45 2.83
CA PHE A 80 -14.73 12.98 3.16
C PHE A 80 -13.65 12.23 2.39
N LYS A 81 -13.72 12.27 1.05
CA LYS A 81 -12.82 11.52 0.17
C LYS A 81 -11.36 11.84 0.41
N GLY A 82 -11.04 13.12 0.69
CA GLY A 82 -9.67 13.63 0.85
C GLY A 82 -8.95 13.22 2.13
N ASP A 83 -9.67 12.67 3.11
CA ASP A 83 -9.10 12.34 4.41
C ASP A 83 -8.49 10.93 4.43
N VAL A 84 -7.18 10.86 4.21
CA VAL A 84 -6.42 9.61 4.17
C VAL A 84 -6.46 8.86 5.50
N GLU A 85 -6.50 9.58 6.63
CA GLU A 85 -6.53 8.98 7.96
C GLU A 85 -7.82 8.18 8.18
N LEU A 86 -8.96 8.74 7.76
CA LEU A 86 -10.25 8.07 7.81
C LEU A 86 -10.27 6.77 6.99
N TRP A 87 -9.61 6.77 5.82
CA TRP A 87 -9.46 5.55 5.01
C TRP A 87 -8.63 4.49 5.72
N PHE A 88 -7.52 4.86 6.37
CA PHE A 88 -6.72 3.91 7.14
C PHE A 88 -7.48 3.34 8.35
N GLN A 89 -8.23 4.17 9.07
CA GLN A 89 -9.10 3.70 10.16
C GLN A 89 -10.14 2.69 9.65
N TYR A 90 -10.70 2.93 8.47
CA TYR A 90 -11.64 2.00 7.84
C TYR A 90 -10.97 0.67 7.44
N LEU A 91 -9.78 0.72 6.85
CA LEU A 91 -9.00 -0.45 6.48
C LEU A 91 -8.58 -1.28 7.69
N GLU A 92 -8.13 -0.63 8.77
CA GLU A 92 -7.74 -1.29 10.01
C GLU A 92 -8.94 -2.01 10.65
N PHE A 93 -10.13 -1.39 10.64
CA PHE A 93 -11.35 -2.05 11.09
C PHE A 93 -11.72 -3.26 10.21
N CYS A 94 -11.55 -3.16 8.89
CA CYS A 94 -11.79 -4.28 7.97
C CYS A 94 -10.80 -5.44 8.22
N LYS A 95 -9.55 -5.13 8.53
CA LYS A 95 -8.50 -6.09 8.88
C LYS A 95 -8.83 -6.82 10.19
N GLN A 96 -9.20 -6.09 11.24
CA GLN A 96 -9.56 -6.66 12.55
C GLN A 96 -10.74 -7.63 12.46
N ARG A 97 -11.76 -7.30 11.66
CA ARG A 97 -12.96 -8.12 11.49
C ARG A 97 -12.86 -9.15 10.34
N ARG A 98 -11.69 -9.27 9.68
CA ARG A 98 -11.42 -10.16 8.53
C ARG A 98 -12.52 -10.12 7.46
N ASN A 99 -12.98 -8.91 7.12
CA ASN A 99 -14.10 -8.76 6.19
C ASN A 99 -13.63 -8.77 4.72
N GLY A 100 -14.35 -9.51 3.86
CA GLY A 100 -14.10 -9.55 2.41
C GLY A 100 -14.29 -8.23 1.66
N ARG A 101 -14.83 -7.18 2.31
CA ARG A 101 -14.92 -5.83 1.72
C ARG A 101 -13.55 -5.14 1.53
N MET A 102 -12.50 -5.62 2.21
CA MET A 102 -11.16 -5.03 2.20
C MET A 102 -10.62 -4.72 0.80
N LYS A 103 -10.69 -5.68 -0.14
CA LYS A 103 -10.23 -5.51 -1.53
C LYS A 103 -10.95 -4.35 -2.23
N LYS A 104 -12.27 -4.23 -2.05
CA LYS A 104 -13.06 -3.14 -2.63
C LYS A 104 -12.65 -1.78 -2.06
N VAL A 105 -12.41 -1.71 -0.75
CA VAL A 105 -11.98 -0.48 -0.08
C VAL A 105 -10.59 -0.07 -0.55
N LEU A 106 -9.64 -1.01 -0.68
CA LEU A 106 -8.30 -0.73 -1.20
C LEU A 106 -8.35 -0.20 -2.64
N THR A 107 -9.13 -0.84 -3.53
CA THR A 107 -9.30 -0.33 -4.90
C THR A 107 -9.90 1.08 -4.92
N GLN A 108 -10.84 1.39 -4.04
CA GLN A 108 -11.40 2.74 -3.93
C GLN A 108 -10.39 3.75 -3.39
N MET A 109 -9.64 3.39 -2.35
CA MET A 109 -8.64 4.26 -1.74
C MET A 109 -7.54 4.63 -2.74
N ILE A 110 -7.03 3.67 -3.50
CA ILE A 110 -6.03 3.90 -4.56
C ILE A 110 -6.57 4.89 -5.62
N ARG A 111 -7.85 4.76 -5.99
CA ARG A 111 -8.48 5.65 -6.99
C ARG A 111 -8.62 7.09 -6.49
N PHE A 112 -8.91 7.29 -5.20
CA PHE A 112 -9.04 8.64 -4.63
C PHE A 112 -7.70 9.24 -4.21
N HIS A 113 -6.72 8.40 -3.86
CA HIS A 113 -5.41 8.82 -3.32
C HIS A 113 -4.23 8.23 -4.09
N PRO A 114 -4.15 8.40 -5.43
CA PRO A 114 -3.05 7.84 -6.20
C PRO A 114 -1.70 8.51 -5.85
N LYS A 115 -1.75 9.74 -5.34
CA LYS A 115 -0.59 10.58 -4.98
C LYS A 115 0.13 10.13 -3.71
N VAL A 116 -0.51 9.34 -2.86
CA VAL A 116 0.05 8.96 -1.55
C VAL A 116 0.74 7.59 -1.69
N PRO A 117 2.08 7.53 -1.67
CA PRO A 117 2.80 6.26 -1.88
C PRO A 117 2.46 5.20 -0.82
N GLY A 118 2.19 5.64 0.42
CA GLY A 118 1.82 4.75 1.52
C GLY A 118 0.56 3.90 1.24
N VAL A 119 -0.36 4.39 0.40
CA VAL A 119 -1.57 3.63 0.01
C VAL A 119 -1.19 2.44 -0.88
N TRP A 120 -0.29 2.65 -1.84
CA TRP A 120 0.19 1.59 -2.73
C TRP A 120 0.99 0.52 -1.96
N ILE A 121 1.87 0.96 -1.06
CA ILE A 121 2.65 0.07 -0.20
C ILE A 121 1.73 -0.78 0.67
N TYR A 122 0.75 -0.14 1.33
CA TYR A 122 -0.20 -0.85 2.18
C TYR A 122 -1.06 -1.85 1.39
N ALA A 123 -1.57 -1.45 0.23
CA ALA A 123 -2.39 -2.33 -0.61
C ALA A 123 -1.61 -3.56 -1.09
N ALA A 124 -0.36 -3.38 -1.49
CA ALA A 124 0.46 -4.47 -1.97
C ALA A 124 0.97 -5.37 -0.83
N ALA A 125 1.30 -4.81 0.34
CA ALA A 125 1.58 -5.59 1.55
C ALA A 125 0.36 -6.44 1.93
N TRP A 126 -0.85 -5.89 1.86
CA TRP A 126 -2.06 -6.65 2.14
C TRP A 126 -2.29 -7.82 1.15
N GLU A 127 -2.15 -7.57 -0.15
CA GLU A 127 -2.27 -8.63 -1.17
C GLU A 127 -1.18 -9.71 -1.03
N PHE A 128 0.02 -9.34 -0.60
CA PHE A 128 1.12 -10.27 -0.34
C PHE A 128 0.89 -11.10 0.92
N ASP A 129 0.61 -10.46 2.06
CA ASP A 129 0.51 -11.13 3.36
C ASP A 129 -0.77 -11.96 3.49
N HIS A 130 -1.90 -11.49 2.96
CA HIS A 130 -3.20 -12.11 3.19
C HIS A 130 -3.65 -13.00 2.03
N ASN A 131 -3.51 -12.53 0.79
CA ASN A 131 -3.94 -13.29 -0.39
C ASN A 131 -2.82 -14.15 -0.99
N LEU A 132 -1.58 -14.03 -0.47
CA LEU A 132 -0.38 -14.71 -0.98
C LEU A 132 -0.17 -14.49 -2.49
N ASN A 133 -0.68 -13.36 -3.01
CA ASN A 133 -0.67 -13.07 -4.43
C ASN A 133 0.47 -12.12 -4.78
N VAL A 134 1.64 -12.73 -5.03
CA VAL A 134 2.88 -12.00 -5.34
C VAL A 134 2.79 -11.23 -6.66
N THR A 135 2.09 -11.76 -7.66
CA THR A 135 1.95 -11.10 -8.97
C THR A 135 1.08 -9.86 -8.87
N ALA A 136 -0.03 -9.92 -8.14
CA ALA A 136 -0.88 -8.76 -7.88
C ALA A 136 -0.16 -7.70 -7.04
N ALA A 137 0.55 -8.10 -5.98
CA ALA A 137 1.34 -7.19 -5.15
C ALA A 137 2.42 -6.45 -5.98
N ARG A 138 3.13 -7.17 -6.86
CA ARG A 138 4.12 -6.58 -7.77
C ARG A 138 3.48 -5.59 -8.75
N ALA A 139 2.36 -5.97 -9.36
CA ALA A 139 1.64 -5.11 -10.30
C ALA A 139 1.16 -3.80 -9.63
N LEU A 140 0.67 -3.87 -8.38
CA LEU A 140 0.30 -2.70 -7.60
C LEU A 140 1.49 -1.77 -7.34
N MET A 141 2.64 -2.33 -6.95
CA MET A 141 3.87 -1.54 -6.73
C MET A 141 4.35 -0.85 -8.02
N GLN A 142 4.37 -1.58 -9.13
CA GLN A 142 4.77 -1.05 -10.43
C GLN A 142 3.82 0.08 -10.89
N ASN A 143 2.51 -0.07 -10.67
CA ASN A 143 1.54 0.98 -10.99
C ASN A 143 1.74 2.24 -10.13
N GLY A 144 2.05 2.08 -8.85
CA GLY A 144 2.39 3.20 -7.96
C GLY A 144 3.62 3.96 -8.45
N LEU A 145 4.69 3.25 -8.84
CA LEU A 145 5.90 3.86 -9.40
C LEU A 145 5.64 4.56 -10.74
N ARG A 146 4.85 3.95 -11.63
CA ARG A 146 4.47 4.57 -12.91
C ARG A 146 3.71 5.88 -12.70
N TYR A 147 2.79 5.93 -11.74
CA TYR A 147 2.05 7.14 -11.42
C TYR A 147 2.98 8.26 -10.93
N LEU A 148 3.86 7.96 -9.97
CA LEU A 148 4.85 8.92 -9.46
C LEU A 148 5.74 9.45 -10.58
N ARG A 149 6.20 8.57 -11.47
CA ARG A 149 7.01 8.93 -12.62
C ARG A 149 6.28 9.89 -13.57
N MET A 150 5.01 9.64 -13.87
CA MET A 150 4.21 10.54 -14.71
C MET A 150 4.09 11.94 -14.09
N GLU A 151 3.74 12.02 -12.82
CA GLU A 151 3.63 13.30 -12.09
C GLU A 151 4.96 14.08 -12.09
N LEU A 152 6.09 13.41 -11.84
CA LEU A 152 7.42 14.05 -11.89
C LEU A 152 7.75 14.57 -13.29
N THR A 153 7.46 13.80 -14.34
CA THR A 153 7.69 14.27 -15.71
C THR A 153 6.80 15.46 -16.07
N TYR A 154 5.58 15.50 -15.55
CA TYR A 154 4.67 16.64 -15.73
C TYR A 154 5.21 17.89 -15.03
N LEU A 155 5.65 17.78 -13.78
CA LEU A 155 6.27 18.89 -13.04
C LEU A 155 7.53 19.41 -13.73
N ASN A 156 8.39 18.53 -14.26
CA ASN A 156 9.57 18.93 -15.02
C ASN A 156 9.20 19.70 -16.29
N LYS A 157 8.15 19.29 -17.00
CA LYS A 157 7.63 20.02 -18.17
C LYS A 157 7.06 21.38 -17.80
N LEU A 158 6.36 21.50 -16.67
CA LEU A 158 5.89 22.79 -16.16
C LEU A 158 7.06 23.71 -15.80
N LYS A 159 8.07 23.20 -15.09
CA LYS A 159 9.28 23.96 -14.77
C LYS A 159 9.96 24.47 -16.04
N ALA A 160 10.14 23.60 -17.04
CA ALA A 160 10.71 23.99 -18.34
C ALA A 160 9.88 25.07 -19.04
N ARG A 161 8.54 25.03 -18.95
CA ARG A 161 7.66 26.08 -19.49
C ARG A 161 7.79 27.41 -18.76
N ASN A 162 7.89 27.40 -17.43
CA ASN A 162 8.02 28.61 -16.62
C ASN A 162 9.36 29.32 -16.89
N VAL A 163 10.45 28.55 -17.05
CA VAL A 163 11.76 29.07 -17.47
C VAL A 163 11.68 29.74 -18.85
N VAL A 164 10.90 29.17 -19.79
CA VAL A 164 10.68 29.74 -21.13
C VAL A 164 9.77 30.98 -21.10
N HIS A 165 8.83 31.07 -20.16
CA HIS A 165 7.92 32.22 -20.01
C HIS A 165 8.55 33.43 -19.32
N GLY A 166 9.82 33.35 -18.88
CA GLY A 166 10.54 34.49 -18.33
C GLY A 166 10.11 34.91 -16.92
N GLU A 167 9.40 34.07 -16.18
CA GLU A 167 9.11 34.26 -14.74
C GLU A 167 10.29 33.81 -13.85
N ASP A 168 11.52 34.06 -14.29
CA ASP A 168 12.76 33.84 -13.53
C ASP A 168 13.38 35.20 -13.15
N GLU A 169 12.63 36.06 -12.46
CA GLU A 169 13.26 37.03 -11.55
C GLU A 169 13.50 36.35 -10.20
N GLY A 170 14.50 35.46 -10.17
CA GLY A 170 15.09 35.02 -8.91
C GLY A 170 15.39 33.53 -8.82
N SER A 171 16.60 33.18 -9.26
CA SER A 171 17.35 31.97 -8.90
C SER A 171 16.80 30.63 -9.34
N LEU A 172 17.43 30.04 -10.38
CA LEU A 172 18.20 28.78 -10.30
C LEU A 172 18.83 28.47 -11.66
N ALA A 173 20.04 29.00 -11.89
CA ALA A 173 20.90 28.55 -12.97
C ALA A 173 21.37 27.11 -12.69
N VAL A 174 20.82 26.12 -13.42
CA VAL A 174 21.47 24.82 -13.60
C VAL A 174 21.53 24.55 -15.10
N LYS A 175 22.76 24.51 -15.61
CA LYS A 175 23.11 24.26 -17.01
C LYS A 175 22.88 22.78 -17.37
N GLN A 176 22.43 22.58 -18.62
CA GLN A 176 22.39 21.34 -19.42
C GLN A 176 21.32 20.27 -19.09
N VAL A 177 20.23 20.22 -19.87
CA VAL A 177 19.23 19.12 -19.84
C VAL A 177 18.83 18.59 -21.24
N ASP A 178 19.49 18.96 -22.34
CA ASP A 178 19.06 18.45 -23.67
C ASP A 178 19.51 16.99 -23.95
N ALA A 179 20.61 16.53 -23.35
CA ALA A 179 21.12 15.17 -23.55
C ALA A 179 20.34 14.11 -22.74
N GLY A 180 19.91 14.45 -21.52
CA GLY A 180 19.20 13.52 -20.63
C GLY A 180 17.79 13.17 -21.11
N GLU A 181 17.12 14.08 -21.82
CA GLU A 181 15.75 13.87 -22.29
C GLU A 181 15.68 12.89 -23.47
N LYS A 182 16.67 12.92 -24.37
CA LYS A 182 16.77 11.97 -25.49
C LYS A 182 17.16 10.58 -25.00
N GLN A 183 18.10 10.49 -24.07
CA GLN A 183 18.54 9.23 -23.49
C GLN A 183 17.42 8.53 -22.71
N TRP A 184 16.64 9.29 -21.94
CA TRP A 184 15.50 8.75 -21.19
C TRP A 184 14.39 8.19 -22.10
N ARG A 185 14.14 8.79 -23.28
CA ARG A 185 13.12 8.26 -24.21
C ARG A 185 13.55 6.93 -24.84
N VAL A 186 14.83 6.77 -25.14
CA VAL A 186 15.39 5.53 -25.70
C VAL A 186 15.40 4.42 -24.65
N GLU A 187 15.80 4.72 -23.41
CA GLU A 187 15.87 3.74 -22.32
C GLU A 187 14.50 3.19 -21.87
N ASN A 188 13.39 3.76 -22.34
CA ASN A 188 12.05 3.41 -21.88
C ASN A 188 11.08 3.03 -23.00
N GLN A 189 11.61 2.72 -24.18
CA GLN A 189 10.83 2.32 -25.35
C GLN A 189 10.18 0.93 -25.16
N ASP A 190 10.79 0.06 -24.35
CA ASP A 190 10.32 -1.31 -24.09
C ASP A 190 9.18 -1.39 -23.05
N LEU A 191 8.83 -0.27 -22.39
CA LEU A 191 7.78 -0.24 -21.35
C LEU A 191 6.34 -0.19 -21.91
N PHE A 192 6.16 -0.29 -23.23
CA PHE A 192 4.86 -0.28 -23.92
C PHE A 192 4.54 -1.58 -24.68
N MET A 193 5.03 -2.73 -24.21
CA MET A 193 4.61 -4.03 -24.71
C MET A 193 3.34 -4.52 -24.00
N SER A 194 2.30 -4.86 -24.77
CA SER A 194 1.13 -5.61 -24.31
C SER A 194 1.56 -6.99 -23.82
N ILE A 195 1.13 -7.38 -22.62
CA ILE A 195 1.41 -8.71 -22.08
C ILE A 195 0.46 -9.69 -22.76
N GLU A 196 0.99 -10.56 -23.61
CA GLU A 196 0.32 -11.79 -24.03
C GLU A 196 0.49 -12.84 -22.93
N ASP A 197 -0.65 -13.33 -22.41
CA ASP A 197 -0.72 -14.40 -21.43
C ASP A 197 -0.44 -15.76 -22.10
N GLY A 198 0.78 -16.24 -21.97
CA GLY A 198 1.17 -17.60 -22.37
C GLY A 198 1.02 -18.59 -21.21
N GLU A 199 -0.10 -19.31 -21.16
CA GLU A 199 -0.26 -20.51 -20.33
C GLU A 199 0.63 -21.65 -20.88
N GLY A 200 1.52 -22.19 -20.05
CA GLY A 200 2.34 -23.37 -20.36
C GLY A 200 2.16 -24.46 -19.31
N LYS A 201 1.39 -25.50 -19.64
CA LYS A 201 1.36 -26.79 -18.93
C LYS A 201 2.66 -27.56 -19.22
N GLY A 202 3.17 -28.30 -18.24
CA GLY A 202 4.30 -29.21 -18.44
C GLY A 202 4.76 -29.92 -17.17
N GLU A 203 4.12 -31.06 -16.93
CA GLU A 203 4.57 -32.34 -16.33
C GLU A 203 5.70 -32.44 -15.29
N VAL A 204 5.40 -33.34 -14.34
CA VAL A 204 6.13 -33.70 -13.13
C VAL A 204 7.24 -34.70 -13.48
N GLU A 205 8.49 -34.40 -13.10
CA GLU A 205 9.35 -35.32 -12.33
C GLU A 205 10.76 -34.74 -12.04
N ASN A 206 11.25 -35.09 -10.85
CA ASN A 206 12.50 -34.69 -10.17
C ASN A 206 12.44 -33.35 -9.42
N GLU A 207 11.60 -33.32 -8.37
CA GLU A 207 11.01 -32.09 -7.83
C GLU A 207 11.80 -31.32 -6.76
N GLN A 208 12.86 -31.83 -6.12
CA GLN A 208 13.45 -31.12 -4.96
C GLN A 208 14.78 -30.41 -5.25
N SER A 209 15.72 -31.02 -5.96
CA SER A 209 17.00 -30.37 -6.32
C SER A 209 16.85 -29.36 -7.45
N LYS A 210 16.09 -29.70 -8.50
CA LYS A 210 15.80 -28.79 -9.62
C LYS A 210 14.95 -27.58 -9.21
N LYS A 211 14.02 -27.73 -8.26
CA LYS A 211 13.23 -26.60 -7.73
C LYS A 211 14.12 -25.62 -6.95
N HIS A 212 15.14 -26.11 -6.25
CA HIS A 212 16.08 -25.28 -5.51
C HIS A 212 16.97 -24.46 -6.46
N ASP A 213 17.57 -25.09 -7.49
CA ASP A 213 18.36 -24.38 -8.50
C ASP A 213 17.50 -23.42 -9.36
N PHE A 214 16.27 -23.81 -9.69
CA PHE A 214 15.33 -22.95 -10.41
C PHE A 214 14.86 -21.74 -9.59
N PHE A 215 14.60 -21.95 -8.30
CA PHE A 215 14.27 -20.87 -7.35
C PHE A 215 15.44 -19.90 -7.18
N GLN A 216 16.66 -20.44 -7.06
CA GLN A 216 17.89 -19.66 -6.96
C GLN A 216 18.18 -18.85 -8.22
N GLY A 217 18.03 -19.44 -9.41
CA GLY A 217 18.16 -18.73 -10.69
C GLY A 217 17.15 -17.59 -10.83
N ARG A 218 15.88 -17.83 -10.44
CA ARG A 218 14.85 -16.78 -10.41
C ARG A 218 15.17 -15.66 -9.42
N ALA A 219 15.68 -15.98 -8.24
CA ALA A 219 16.06 -14.98 -7.25
C ALA A 219 17.16 -14.06 -7.80
N LEU A 220 18.19 -14.62 -8.42
CA LEU A 220 19.29 -13.86 -9.01
C LEU A 220 18.83 -12.97 -10.17
N CYS A 221 17.94 -13.49 -11.03
CA CYS A 221 17.34 -12.72 -12.13
C CYS A 221 16.46 -11.54 -11.66
N ILE A 222 15.91 -11.58 -10.45
CA ILE A 222 15.14 -10.47 -9.89
C ILE A 222 16.05 -9.49 -9.14
N LEU A 223 16.94 -9.99 -8.30
CA LEU A 223 17.76 -9.16 -7.41
C LEU A 223 18.80 -8.33 -8.18
N LYS A 224 19.42 -8.89 -9.21
CA LYS A 224 20.47 -8.18 -9.96
C LYS A 224 19.93 -6.96 -10.74
N PRO A 225 18.83 -7.04 -11.49
CA PRO A 225 18.24 -5.86 -12.13
C PRO A 225 17.72 -4.84 -11.11
N VAL A 226 17.02 -5.29 -10.07
CA VAL A 226 16.48 -4.38 -9.04
C VAL A 226 17.59 -3.59 -8.35
N TYR A 227 18.69 -4.25 -7.98
CA TYR A 227 19.85 -3.56 -7.41
C TYR A 227 20.50 -2.61 -8.42
N GLY A 228 20.71 -3.07 -9.66
CA GLY A 228 21.30 -2.23 -10.71
C GLY A 228 20.49 -0.95 -10.95
N ASP A 229 19.17 -1.06 -11.02
CA ASP A 229 18.27 0.08 -11.22
C ASP A 229 18.19 0.96 -9.96
N ALA A 230 18.23 0.38 -8.77
CA ALA A 230 18.29 1.11 -7.51
C ALA A 230 19.59 1.94 -7.38
N VAL A 231 20.74 1.37 -7.74
CA VAL A 231 22.04 2.06 -7.70
C VAL A 231 22.11 3.17 -8.76
N LYS A 232 21.54 2.94 -9.95
CA LYS A 232 21.46 3.98 -11.00
C LYS A 232 20.55 5.14 -10.60
N SER A 233 19.41 4.83 -9.98
CA SER A 233 18.41 5.85 -9.59
C SER A 233 18.82 6.64 -8.36
N ILE A 234 19.48 6.02 -7.38
CA ILE A 234 19.97 6.70 -6.17
C ILE A 234 21.44 6.31 -5.92
N PRO A 235 22.39 6.96 -6.64
CA PRO A 235 23.81 6.61 -6.52
C PRO A 235 24.38 6.91 -5.12
N SER A 236 23.90 7.94 -4.44
CA SER A 236 24.54 8.48 -3.22
C SER A 236 24.08 7.85 -1.91
N SER A 237 23.01 7.04 -1.90
CA SER A 237 22.45 6.51 -0.64
C SER A 237 23.14 5.23 -0.20
N ILE A 238 23.96 5.31 0.86
CA ILE A 238 24.60 4.15 1.48
C ILE A 238 23.57 3.28 2.23
N GLY A 239 22.61 3.90 2.92
CA GLY A 239 21.59 3.17 3.70
C GLY A 239 20.71 2.23 2.86
N LEU A 240 20.35 2.64 1.63
CA LEU A 240 19.62 1.77 0.69
C LEU A 240 20.42 0.51 0.36
N ARG A 241 21.74 0.67 0.11
CA ARG A 241 22.64 -0.43 -0.23
C ARG A 241 22.85 -1.37 0.96
N GLN A 242 22.93 -0.83 2.17
CA GLN A 242 23.01 -1.60 3.41
C GLN A 242 21.75 -2.45 3.62
N HIS A 243 20.55 -1.86 3.52
CA HIS A 243 19.31 -2.63 3.66
C HIS A 243 19.13 -3.70 2.58
N LEU A 244 19.49 -3.40 1.32
CA LEU A 244 19.49 -4.41 0.25
C LEU A 244 20.48 -5.54 0.51
N PHE A 245 21.66 -5.22 1.07
CA PHE A 245 22.64 -6.21 1.47
C PHE A 245 22.11 -7.09 2.62
N GLU A 246 21.52 -6.51 3.66
CA GLU A 246 20.91 -7.25 4.78
C GLU A 246 19.81 -8.22 4.29
N ILE A 247 18.97 -7.80 3.34
CA ILE A 247 17.94 -8.66 2.74
C ILE A 247 18.57 -9.84 2.00
N VAL A 248 19.61 -9.59 1.20
CA VAL A 248 20.34 -10.61 0.44
C VAL A 248 21.14 -11.54 1.37
N GLU A 249 21.62 -11.02 2.50
CA GLU A 249 22.29 -11.80 3.53
C GLU A 249 21.32 -12.76 4.22
N ALA A 250 20.15 -12.26 4.62
CA ALA A 250 19.09 -13.04 5.26
C ALA A 250 18.56 -14.19 4.38
N MET A 251 18.68 -14.09 3.05
CA MET A 251 18.29 -15.16 2.12
C MET A 251 19.23 -16.38 2.10
N ASN A 252 20.45 -16.26 2.63
CA ASN A 252 21.45 -17.33 2.77
C ASN A 252 21.62 -18.26 1.55
N LEU A 253 21.66 -17.71 0.33
CA LEU A 253 21.87 -18.50 -0.91
C LEU A 253 23.34 -18.48 -1.33
N ALA A 254 23.93 -19.66 -1.55
CA ALA A 254 25.36 -19.83 -1.87
C ALA A 254 25.82 -19.10 -3.16
N GLN A 255 24.96 -19.03 -4.18
CA GLN A 255 25.31 -18.36 -5.44
C GLN A 255 25.15 -16.83 -5.40
N LEU A 256 24.57 -16.27 -4.32
CA LEU A 256 24.51 -14.82 -4.10
C LEU A 256 25.84 -14.26 -3.57
N GLU A 257 26.84 -15.08 -3.24
CA GLU A 257 28.14 -14.60 -2.77
C GLU A 257 28.81 -13.61 -3.74
N HIS A 258 28.72 -13.87 -5.05
CA HIS A 258 29.24 -12.96 -6.05
C HIS A 258 28.49 -11.62 -6.04
N LEU A 259 27.17 -11.65 -5.86
CA LEU A 259 26.34 -10.44 -5.76
C LEU A 259 26.63 -9.68 -4.45
N LYS A 260 26.80 -10.39 -3.34
CA LYS A 260 27.20 -9.83 -2.03
C LYS A 260 28.56 -9.13 -2.11
N ARG A 261 29.55 -9.74 -2.80
CA ARG A 261 30.85 -9.11 -3.06
C ARG A 261 30.71 -7.84 -3.90
N GLN A 262 29.90 -7.88 -4.96
CA GLN A 262 29.60 -6.69 -5.76
C GLN A 262 28.97 -5.57 -4.92
N PHE A 263 28.04 -5.89 -4.02
CA PHE A 263 27.40 -4.89 -3.16
C PHE A 263 28.38 -4.28 -2.16
N LEU A 264 29.25 -5.10 -1.56
CA LEU A 264 30.29 -4.64 -0.63
C LEU A 264 31.33 -3.76 -1.34
N ASP A 265 31.77 -4.15 -2.54
CA ASP A 265 32.70 -3.36 -3.34
C ASP A 265 32.10 -1.99 -3.71
N ASP A 266 30.83 -1.96 -4.10
CA ASP A 266 30.10 -0.74 -4.41
C ASP A 266 29.93 0.17 -3.18
N MET A 267 29.66 -0.40 -2.00
CA MET A 267 29.57 0.36 -0.75
C MET A 267 30.94 0.92 -0.32
N ASN A 268 31.99 0.12 -0.42
CA ASN A 268 33.36 0.53 -0.12
C ASN A 268 33.85 1.63 -1.06
N ARG A 269 33.49 1.57 -2.35
CA ARG A 269 33.77 2.65 -3.32
C ARG A 269 33.09 3.95 -2.93
N LEU A 270 31.82 3.92 -2.53
CA LEU A 270 31.11 5.12 -2.08
C LEU A 270 31.68 5.71 -0.78
N GLN A 271 32.02 4.86 0.20
CA GLN A 271 32.62 5.33 1.46
C GLN A 271 33.98 5.99 1.21
N ARG A 272 34.79 5.46 0.27
CA ARG A 272 36.04 6.11 -0.13
C ARG A 272 35.81 7.46 -0.80
N LEU A 273 34.79 7.58 -1.66
CA LEU A 273 34.43 8.85 -2.30
C LEU A 273 33.94 9.90 -1.29
N PHE A 274 33.19 9.48 -0.27
CA PHE A 274 32.73 10.36 0.82
C PHE A 274 33.86 10.79 1.77
N ASN A 275 34.85 9.93 2.01
CA ASN A 275 36.00 10.25 2.85
C ASN A 275 37.10 11.05 2.10
N SER A 276 37.02 11.13 0.77
CA SER A 276 37.94 11.90 -0.09
C SER A 276 37.42 13.28 -0.49
N ALA A 277 36.18 13.62 -0.10
CA ALA A 277 35.53 14.92 -0.34
C ALA A 277 35.47 15.71 0.98
#